data_AF-W1YQY4-F1
#
_entry.id   AF-W1YQY4-F1
#
_cell.length_a   1.000
_cell.length_b   1.000
_cell.length_c   1.000
_cell.angle_alpha   90.00
_cell.angle_beta   90.00
_cell.angle_gamma   90.00
#
_symmetry.space_group_name_H-M   'P 1'
#
loop_
_entity.id
_entity.type
_entity.pdbx_description
1 polymer ?
#
loop_
_entity_poly.entity_id
_entity_poly.type
_entity_poly.pdbx_seq_one_letter_code
_entity_poly.pdbx_strand_id
1 'polypeptide(L)' 'YYADTMFPPMLADEETDAEGNVTKAGQEYYLKAMNCPMHNLIFRSRGRSYRELPLRLVEMGHDYRY' A
#
# COMPACT_ATOMS: atom_id res chain seq x y z
N TYR A 1 15.63 6.57 1.03
CA TYR A 1 16.27 5.38 0.43
C TYR A 1 15.26 4.51 -0.30
N TYR A 2 14.25 3.94 0.36
CA TYR A 2 13.32 3.02 -0.32
C TYR A 2 12.50 3.74 -1.40
N ALA A 3 11.89 4.88 -1.07
CA ALA A 3 11.10 5.68 -2.01
C ALA A 3 11.89 6.15 -3.25
N ASP A 4 13.19 6.42 -3.09
CA ASP A 4 14.05 6.92 -4.18
C ASP A 4 14.31 5.85 -5.26
N THR A 5 14.11 4.57 -4.95
CA THR A 5 14.28 3.43 -5.85
C THR A 5 12.97 2.90 -6.42
N MET A 6 11.84 3.53 -6.07
CA MET A 6 10.51 3.12 -6.53
C MET A 6 10.12 3.87 -7.80
N PHE A 7 9.14 3.32 -8.51
CA PHE A 7 8.45 4.06 -9.57
C PHE A 7 7.86 5.37 -9.01
N PRO A 8 7.71 6.42 -9.84
CA PRO A 8 7.12 7.68 -9.42
C PRO A 8 5.75 7.49 -8.74
N PRO A 9 5.43 8.30 -7.72
CA PRO A 9 4.15 8.20 -7.04
C PRO A 9 2.99 8.61 -7.96
N MET A 10 1.85 7.96 -7.76
CA MET A 10 0.56 8.39 -8.29
C MET A 10 -0.10 9.29 -7.25
N LEU A 11 -0.45 10.52 -7.64
CA LEU A 11 -1.32 11.38 -6.86
C LEU A 11 -2.78 10.98 -7.15
N ALA A 12 -3.50 10.54 -6.12
CA ALA A 12 -4.90 10.16 -6.24
C ALA A 12 -5.74 10.77 -5.10
N ASP A 13 -7.05 10.74 -5.27
CA ASP A 13 -8.05 11.22 -4.30
C ASP A 13 -8.04 12.74 -4.03
N GLU A 14 -7.45 13.54 -4.91
CA GLU A 14 -7.56 15.00 -4.87
C GLU A 14 -8.96 15.43 -5.29
N GLU A 15 -9.62 16.25 -4.47
CA GLU A 15 -10.93 16.82 -4.76
C GLU A 15 -10.80 18.34 -4.87
N THR A 16 -11.43 18.90 -5.89
CA THR A 16 -11.49 20.34 -6.15
C THR A 16 -12.94 20.82 -6.18
N ASP A 17 -13.17 22.05 -5.72
CA ASP A 17 -14.47 22.70 -5.81
C ASP A 17 -14.73 23.24 -7.24
N ALA A 18 -15.92 23.82 -7.46
CA ALA A 18 -16.30 24.41 -8.74
C ALA A 18 -15.47 25.66 -9.12
N GLU A 19 -14.72 26.22 -8.17
CA GLU A 19 -13.89 27.41 -8.30
C GLU A 19 -12.41 27.05 -8.49
N GLY A 20 -12.07 25.75 -8.47
CA GLY A 20 -10.73 25.21 -8.66
C GLY A 20 -9.87 25.16 -7.39
N ASN A 21 -10.42 25.41 -6.21
CA ASN A 21 -9.68 25.25 -4.95
C ASN A 21 -9.68 23.79 -4.49
N VAL A 22 -8.54 23.33 -3.99
CA VAL A 22 -8.38 21.98 -3.44
C VAL A 22 -9.12 21.88 -2.11
N THR A 23 -10.20 21.08 -2.09
CA THR A 23 -11.01 20.81 -0.89
C THR A 23 -10.49 19.61 -0.10
N LYS A 24 -9.81 18.69 -0.79
CA LYS A 24 -9.11 17.55 -0.19
C LYS A 24 -7.78 17.35 -0.88
N ALA A 25 -6.70 17.42 -0.09
CA ALA A 25 -5.36 17.15 -0.59
C ALA A 25 -5.26 15.71 -1.09
N GLY A 26 -4.70 15.52 -2.29
CA GLY A 26 -4.40 14.21 -2.83
C GLY A 26 -3.39 13.45 -1.96
N GLN A 27 -3.44 12.13 -2.03
CA GLN A 27 -2.49 11.24 -1.37
C GLN A 27 -1.53 10.64 -2.39
N GLU A 28 -0.26 10.56 -2.00
CA GLU A 28 0.76 9.86 -2.79
C GLU A 28 0.66 8.35 -2.58
N TYR A 29 0.47 7.63 -3.68
CA TYR A 29 0.45 6.18 -3.73
C TYR A 29 1.63 5.67 -4.54
N TYR A 30 2.26 4.61 -4.06
CA TYR A 30 3.35 3.93 -4.75
C TYR A 30 2.96 2.52 -5.16
N LEU A 31 3.50 2.06 -6.28
CA LEU A 31 3.37 0.66 -6.68
C LEU A 31 4.12 -0.25 -5.70
N LYS A 32 3.51 -1.39 -5.37
CA LYS A 32 4.15 -2.35 -4.47
C LYS A 32 5.40 -2.94 -5.13
N ALA A 33 6.50 -2.91 -4.39
CA ALA A 33 7.76 -3.51 -4.80
C ALA A 33 7.95 -4.94 -4.26
N MET A 34 7.12 -5.37 -3.31
CA MET A 34 7.04 -6.73 -2.79
C MET A 34 5.75 -6.94 -1.96
N ASN A 35 5.34 -8.19 -1.79
CA ASN A 35 4.15 -8.57 -0.99
C ASN A 35 4.36 -8.50 0.53
N CYS A 36 5.60 -8.56 1.03
CA CYS A 36 5.90 -8.71 2.46
C CYS A 36 5.22 -7.65 3.36
N PRO A 37 5.24 -6.33 3.04
CA PRO A 37 4.55 -5.32 3.82
C PRO A 37 3.05 -5.59 3.95
N MET A 38 2.40 -6.05 2.87
CA MET A 38 0.96 -6.32 2.84
C MET A 38 0.60 -7.57 3.64
N HIS A 39 1.42 -8.62 3.57
CA HIS A 39 1.23 -9.80 4.42
C HIS A 39 1.33 -9.47 5.92
N ASN A 40 2.20 -8.54 6.31
CA ASN A 40 2.27 -8.05 7.69
C ASN A 40 0.97 -7.33 8.10
N LEU A 41 0.37 -6.55 7.20
CA LEU A 41 -0.93 -5.90 7.45
C LEU A 41 -2.06 -6.93 7.59
N ILE A 42 -2.06 -7.98 6.76
CA ILE A 42 -3.02 -9.10 6.85
C ILE A 42 -2.86 -9.88 8.15
N PHE A 43 -1.62 -10.07 8.61
CA PHE A 43 -1.37 -10.68 9.91
C PHE A 43 -1.94 -9.82 11.05
N ARG A 44 -1.72 -8.50 11.00
CA ARG A 44 -2.13 -7.52 12.01
C ARG A 44 -3.63 -7.20 12.04
N SER A 45 -4.36 -7.44 10.95
CA SER A 45 -5.77 -7.03 10.81
C SER A 45 -6.71 -7.60 11.88
N ARG A 46 -6.31 -8.68 12.57
CA ARG A 46 -7.03 -9.25 13.71
C ARG A 46 -6.08 -9.88 14.73
N GLY A 47 -6.54 -10.02 15.96
CA GLY A 47 -5.84 -10.82 16.98
C GLY A 47 -5.77 -12.30 16.55
N ARG A 48 -4.61 -12.94 16.78
CA ARG A 48 -4.32 -14.32 16.39
C ARG A 48 -3.97 -15.16 17.61
N SER A 49 -4.38 -16.42 17.62
CA SER A 49 -3.99 -17.39 18.66
C SER A 49 -2.76 -18.16 18.24
N TYR A 50 -1.93 -18.59 19.20
CA TYR A 50 -0.78 -19.46 18.93
C TYR A 50 -1.16 -20.76 18.18
N ARG A 51 -2.40 -21.25 18.37
CA ARG A 51 -2.93 -22.44 17.67
C ARG A 51 -3.02 -22.27 16.15
N GLU A 52 -3.06 -21.05 15.64
CA GLU A 52 -3.10 -20.77 14.19
C GLU A 52 -1.71 -20.87 13.53
N LEU A 53 -0.64 -21.05 14.32
CA LEU A 53 0.73 -21.13 13.80
C LEU A 53 1.13 -22.59 13.52
N PRO A 54 1.96 -22.84 12.47
CA PRO A 54 2.53 -21.85 11.56
C PRO A 54 1.54 -21.38 10.47
N LEU A 55 1.33 -20.07 10.38
CA LEU A 55 0.52 -19.45 9.33
C LEU A 55 1.37 -19.28 8.07
N ARG A 56 0.85 -19.70 6.91
CA ARG A 56 1.51 -19.55 5.61
C ARG A 56 0.57 -18.82 4.65
N LEU A 57 1.05 -17.70 4.11
CA LEU A 57 0.32 -16.87 3.16
C LEU A 57 1.05 -16.86 1.83
N VAL A 58 0.29 -16.93 0.74
CA VAL A 58 0.79 -16.78 -0.62
C VAL A 58 -0.15 -15.83 -1.36
N GLU A 59 0.43 -14.93 -2.12
CA GLU A 59 -0.29 -14.01 -2.99
C GLU A 59 0.36 -14.08 -4.37
N MET A 60 -0.46 -14.29 -5.40
CA MET A 60 -0.03 -14.18 -6.80
C MET A 60 -0.36 -12.76 -7.29
N GLY A 61 0.48 -11.80 -6.93
CA GLY A 61 0.34 -10.39 -7.33
C GLY A 61 1.55 -9.90 -8.10
N HIS A 62 1.39 -8.82 -8.88
CA HIS A 62 2.48 -8.19 -9.62
C HIS A 62 3.30 -7.27 -8.70
N ASP A 63 4.62 -7.46 -8.69
CA ASP A 63 5.56 -6.59 -7.99
C ASP A 63 6.32 -5.74 -9.00
N TYR A 64 6.50 -4.47 -8.69
CA TYR A 64 7.11 -3.49 -9.59
C TYR A 64 8.38 -2.93 -8.95
N ARG A 65 9.52 -3.10 -9.64
CA ARG A 65 10.82 -2.54 -9.29
C ARG A 65 11.46 -1.91 -10.52
N TYR A 66 12.33 -0.92 -10.29
CA TYR A 66 13.16 -0.31 -11.33
C TYR A 66 14.25 -1.27 -11.82
#